data_AF-A0A8H4CMT0-F1
#
_entry.id   AF-A0A8H4CMT0-F1
#
_cell.length_a   1.000
_cell.length_b   1.000
_cell.length_c   1.000
_cell.angle_alpha   90.00
_cell.angle_beta   90.00
_cell.angle_gamma   90.00
#
_symmetry.space_group_name_H-M   'P 1'
#
loop_
_entity.id
_entity.type
_entity.pdbx_description
1 polymer ?
#
loop_
_entity_poly.entity_id
_entity_poly.type
_entity_poly.pdbx_seq_one_letter_code
_entity_poly.pdbx_strand_id
1 'polypeptide(L)'
;MASNPLTLQKRRIKSSSLSNVALYLIHDGSGTIANYTKLGNLDCDVYGIQDPHFASSQPWGGGVVEMARHYVSLIEKTTPRGKVVLGGWSFGGLIAFQLAYELRNHTTLQVQGVLLMEVIYPSLAQAEDDGSAWPGLSAIRSPAVREKVTKSIVQSGAMMNAWKPPTWQPPAALPAVVLLRAKGKEVSENPHALRFNSLRDQRFLGWEDYPDDLITRMFEIEGSHLTLFEQEHIYSLTATTKLALRFFETEAGV
;
A
#
# COMPACT_ATOMS: atom_id res chain seq x y z
N MET A 1 -6.66 -23.38 -5.44
CA MET A 1 -6.41 -22.12 -4.71
C MET A 1 -6.55 -20.98 -5.71
N ALA A 2 -7.14 -19.84 -5.34
CA ALA A 2 -7.14 -18.67 -6.21
C ALA A 2 -5.69 -18.21 -6.46
N SER A 3 -5.40 -17.65 -7.63
CA SER A 3 -4.08 -17.09 -7.91
C SER A 3 -3.78 -15.93 -6.96
N ASN A 4 -2.53 -15.83 -6.49
CA ASN A 4 -2.03 -14.69 -5.73
C ASN A 4 -0.55 -14.52 -6.10
N PRO A 5 -0.14 -13.38 -6.68
CA PRO A 5 -0.89 -12.14 -6.94
C PRO A 5 -2.01 -12.29 -7.99
N LEU A 6 -3.08 -11.50 -7.87
CA LEU A 6 -4.13 -11.38 -8.88
C LEU A 6 -3.74 -10.34 -9.93
N THR A 7 -3.96 -10.64 -11.21
CA THR A 7 -3.83 -9.64 -12.27
C THR A 7 -5.04 -8.71 -12.23
N LEU A 8 -4.82 -7.44 -11.90
CA LEU A 8 -5.86 -6.40 -11.90
C LEU A 8 -5.95 -5.69 -13.25
N GLN A 9 -4.80 -5.41 -13.85
CA GLN A 9 -4.72 -4.75 -15.16
C GLN A 9 -3.57 -5.34 -15.96
N LYS A 10 -3.75 -5.43 -17.28
CA LYS A 10 -2.69 -5.72 -18.23
C LYS A 10 -2.47 -4.54 -19.15
N ARG A 11 -1.22 -4.16 -19.36
CA ARG A 11 -0.85 -3.10 -20.30
C ARG A 11 -1.34 -3.48 -21.70
N ARG A 12 -2.09 -2.58 -22.34
CA ARG A 12 -2.72 -2.84 -23.66
C ARG A 12 -1.76 -2.74 -24.84
N ILE A 13 -0.70 -1.93 -24.74
CA ILE A 13 0.28 -1.71 -25.81
C ILE A 13 1.69 -2.00 -25.27
N LYS A 14 2.39 -2.97 -25.87
CA LYS A 14 3.82 -3.21 -25.59
C LYS A 14 4.64 -2.19 -26.37
N SER A 15 5.11 -1.13 -25.72
CA SER A 15 6.13 -0.23 -26.30
C SER A 15 7.44 -0.99 -26.52
N SER A 16 8.12 -0.72 -27.63
CA SER A 16 9.43 -1.29 -27.98
C SER A 16 10.63 -0.60 -27.30
N SER A 17 10.42 0.46 -26.52
CA SER A 17 11.47 1.05 -25.69
C SER A 17 10.96 1.52 -24.30
N LEU A 18 11.70 1.10 -23.26
CA LEU A 18 11.85 1.65 -21.89
C LEU A 18 10.52 1.97 -21.15
N SER A 19 9.97 1.22 -20.19
CA SER A 19 10.39 0.08 -19.36
C SER A 19 9.14 -0.76 -18.98
N ASN A 20 9.29 -2.09 -18.85
CA ASN A 20 8.20 -2.99 -18.40
C ASN A 20 8.10 -3.00 -16.88
N VAL A 21 7.83 -1.85 -16.28
CA VAL A 21 7.60 -1.75 -14.83
C VAL A 21 6.20 -2.27 -14.52
N ALA A 22 6.13 -3.26 -13.64
CA ALA A 22 4.87 -3.75 -13.07
C ALA A 22 4.60 -3.07 -11.72
N LEU A 23 3.34 -2.71 -11.47
CA LEU A 23 2.89 -2.23 -10.17
C LEU A 23 2.31 -3.38 -9.36
N TYR A 24 2.82 -3.59 -8.15
CA TYR A 24 2.24 -4.49 -7.17
C TYR A 24 1.55 -3.68 -6.06
N LEU A 25 0.23 -3.85 -5.93
CA LEU A 25 -0.60 -3.21 -4.91
C LEU A 25 -0.94 -4.20 -3.80
N ILE A 26 -0.48 -3.92 -2.59
CA ILE A 26 -0.63 -4.80 -1.44
C ILE A 26 -1.91 -4.41 -0.70
N HIS A 27 -2.69 -5.39 -0.26
CA HIS A 27 -3.98 -5.19 0.43
C HIS A 27 -3.89 -4.18 1.60
N ASP A 28 -5.01 -3.50 1.85
CA ASP A 28 -5.16 -2.63 3.03
C ASP A 28 -5.43 -3.45 4.30
N GLY A 29 -5.75 -2.79 5.43
CA GLY A 29 -6.02 -3.46 6.71
C GLY A 29 -7.18 -4.47 6.68
N SER A 30 -8.04 -4.44 5.66
CA SER A 30 -9.10 -5.43 5.46
C SER A 30 -8.60 -6.81 5.04
N GLY A 31 -7.34 -6.94 4.58
CA GLY A 31 -6.81 -8.16 3.97
C GLY A 31 -7.18 -8.33 2.49
N THR A 32 -7.95 -7.40 1.93
CA THR A 32 -8.49 -7.49 0.57
C THR A 32 -7.91 -6.45 -0.39
N ILE A 33 -7.99 -6.74 -1.69
CA ILE A 33 -7.59 -5.83 -2.78
C ILE A 33 -8.79 -5.18 -3.48
N ALA A 34 -9.99 -5.27 -2.87
CA ALA A 34 -11.24 -4.90 -3.54
C ALA A 34 -11.24 -3.44 -4.01
N ASN A 35 -10.65 -2.53 -3.23
CA ASN A 35 -10.57 -1.11 -3.58
C ASN A 35 -9.72 -0.84 -4.82
N TYR A 36 -8.64 -1.60 -5.04
CA TYR A 36 -7.80 -1.42 -6.21
C TYR A 36 -8.49 -1.81 -7.52
N THR A 37 -9.53 -2.65 -7.47
CA THR A 37 -10.32 -3.01 -8.67
C THR A 37 -11.12 -1.84 -9.24
N LYS A 38 -11.32 -0.77 -8.45
CA LYS A 38 -12.03 0.45 -8.85
C LYS A 38 -11.14 1.41 -9.64
N LEU A 39 -9.82 1.27 -9.56
CA LEU A 39 -8.88 2.15 -10.27
C LEU A 39 -9.09 2.03 -11.79
N GLY A 40 -9.03 3.17 -12.47
CA GLY A 40 -9.00 3.19 -13.94
C GLY A 40 -7.66 2.68 -14.49
N ASN A 41 -7.52 2.73 -15.81
CA ASN A 41 -6.34 2.22 -16.51
C ASN A 41 -5.06 2.98 -16.13
N LEU A 42 -4.09 2.28 -15.54
CA LEU A 42 -2.79 2.79 -15.10
C LEU A 42 -1.67 2.68 -16.14
N ASP A 43 -1.95 2.19 -17.36
CA ASP A 43 -0.99 2.02 -18.46
C ASP A 43 0.23 1.11 -18.15
N CYS A 44 0.12 0.27 -17.13
CA CYS A 44 1.11 -0.75 -16.76
C CYS A 44 0.43 -2.08 -16.40
N ASP A 45 1.23 -3.12 -16.22
CA ASP A 45 0.73 -4.34 -15.59
C ASP A 45 0.54 -4.06 -14.10
N VAL A 46 -0.66 -4.34 -13.59
CA VAL A 46 -1.02 -4.11 -12.18
C VAL A 46 -1.43 -5.45 -11.57
N TYR A 47 -0.77 -5.79 -10.47
CA TYR A 47 -1.03 -6.98 -9.69
C TYR A 47 -1.47 -6.61 -8.28
N GLY A 48 -2.50 -7.26 -7.76
CA GLY A 48 -2.95 -7.11 -6.38
C GLY A 48 -2.54 -8.31 -5.53
N ILE A 49 -1.94 -8.07 -4.38
CA ILE A 49 -1.63 -9.11 -3.38
C ILE A 49 -2.67 -9.04 -2.27
N GLN A 50 -3.55 -10.05 -2.24
CA GLN A 50 -4.49 -10.28 -1.14
C GLN A 50 -3.80 -11.01 0.01
N ASP A 51 -4.30 -10.87 1.24
CA ASP A 51 -3.74 -11.60 2.38
C ASP A 51 -3.96 -13.12 2.23
N PRO A 52 -2.90 -13.94 2.10
CA PRO A 52 -3.01 -15.40 2.05
C PRO A 52 -3.72 -16.00 3.26
N HIS A 53 -3.67 -15.33 4.42
CA HIS A 53 -4.32 -15.79 5.65
C HIS A 53 -5.75 -15.25 5.81
N PHE A 54 -6.28 -14.45 4.87
CA PHE A 54 -7.62 -13.87 4.97
C PHE A 54 -8.71 -14.94 5.21
N ALA A 55 -8.65 -16.04 4.46
CA ALA A 55 -9.66 -17.08 4.52
C ALA A 55 -9.64 -17.88 5.84
N SER A 56 -8.44 -18.12 6.39
CA SER A 56 -8.18 -18.91 7.60
C SER A 56 -8.12 -18.06 8.87
N SER A 57 -8.02 -16.73 8.72
CA SER A 57 -7.78 -15.74 9.78
C SER A 57 -6.56 -16.07 10.66
N GLN A 58 -5.58 -16.79 10.10
CA GLN A 58 -4.35 -17.13 10.82
C GLN A 58 -3.49 -15.88 11.00
N PRO A 59 -2.95 -15.63 12.21
CA PRO A 59 -2.09 -14.49 12.45
C PRO A 59 -0.76 -14.63 11.71
N TRP A 60 -0.12 -13.48 11.44
CA TRP A 60 1.27 -13.40 11.00
C TRP A 60 2.17 -13.23 12.22
N GLY A 61 2.78 -14.33 12.69
CA GLY A 61 3.55 -14.36 13.94
C GLY A 61 4.76 -13.42 13.96
N GLY A 62 5.40 -13.22 12.80
CA GLY A 62 6.48 -12.24 12.59
C GLY A 62 6.00 -10.90 12.02
N GLY A 63 4.69 -10.65 12.02
CA GLY A 63 4.07 -9.38 11.62
C GLY A 63 4.37 -8.97 10.18
N VAL A 64 4.53 -7.66 9.97
CA VAL A 64 4.79 -7.06 8.65
C VAL A 64 6.05 -7.64 7.98
N VAL A 65 7.09 -7.98 8.76
CA VAL A 65 8.35 -8.51 8.21
C VAL A 65 8.16 -9.91 7.64
N GLU A 66 7.47 -10.79 8.37
CA GLU A 66 7.12 -12.13 7.85
C GLU A 66 6.23 -12.04 6.61
N MET A 67 5.22 -11.18 6.67
CA MET A 67 4.29 -10.95 5.56
C MET A 67 5.02 -10.46 4.30
N ALA A 68 5.90 -9.46 4.45
CA ALA A 68 6.68 -8.93 3.33
C ALA A 68 7.57 -10.00 2.68
N ARG A 69 8.24 -10.84 3.47
CA ARG A 69 9.04 -11.97 2.96
C ARG A 69 8.21 -12.98 2.20
N HIS A 70 7.02 -13.31 2.70
CA HIS A 70 6.10 -14.17 1.98
C HIS A 70 5.69 -13.54 0.63
N TYR A 71 5.46 -12.23 0.61
CA TYR A 71 5.03 -11.52 -0.60
C TYR A 71 6.15 -11.37 -1.63
N VAL A 72 7.41 -11.26 -1.20
CA VAL A 72 8.56 -11.39 -2.10
C VAL A 72 8.48 -12.69 -2.89
N SER A 73 8.24 -13.84 -2.23
CA SER A 73 8.12 -15.12 -2.92
C SER A 73 6.93 -15.21 -3.88
N LEU A 74 5.84 -14.45 -3.65
CA LEU A 74 4.72 -14.35 -4.58
C LEU A 74 5.08 -13.52 -5.81
N ILE A 75 5.81 -12.42 -5.61
CA ILE A 75 6.30 -11.54 -6.67
C ILE A 75 7.32 -12.28 -7.54
N GLU A 76 8.29 -12.98 -6.96
CA GLU A 76 9.31 -13.75 -7.70
C GLU A 76 8.70 -14.81 -8.63
N LYS A 77 7.65 -15.49 -8.18
CA LYS A 77 6.92 -16.48 -9.00
C LYS A 77 6.21 -15.84 -10.20
N THR A 78 5.80 -14.59 -10.07
CA THR A 78 5.00 -13.87 -11.08
C THR A 78 5.87 -13.03 -12.00
N THR A 79 6.94 -12.44 -11.47
CA THR A 79 7.94 -11.62 -12.14
C THR A 79 9.31 -12.08 -11.64
N PRO A 80 9.93 -13.10 -12.26
CA PRO A 80 11.21 -13.63 -11.79
C PRO A 80 12.39 -12.67 -12.04
N ARG A 81 12.20 -11.73 -12.97
CA ARG A 81 13.17 -10.69 -13.30
C ARG A 81 12.48 -9.46 -13.86
N GLY A 82 13.09 -8.29 -13.64
CA GLY A 82 12.65 -7.03 -14.20
C GLY A 82 12.56 -5.93 -13.15
N LYS A 83 11.73 -4.94 -13.44
CA LYS A 83 11.55 -3.74 -12.62
C LYS A 83 10.14 -3.72 -12.05
N VAL A 84 10.02 -3.37 -10.79
CA VAL A 84 8.72 -3.30 -10.09
C VAL A 84 8.59 -1.99 -9.34
N VAL A 85 7.36 -1.48 -9.27
CA VAL A 85 6.95 -0.51 -8.26
C VAL A 85 6.10 -1.25 -7.24
N LEU A 86 6.37 -1.00 -5.97
CA LEU A 86 5.65 -1.59 -4.86
C LEU A 86 4.77 -0.51 -4.25
N GLY A 87 3.51 -0.78 -4.00
CA GLY A 87 2.62 0.22 -3.45
C GLY A 87 1.50 -0.36 -2.63
N GLY A 88 0.85 0.53 -1.88
CA GLY A 88 -0.33 0.15 -1.15
C GLY A 88 -0.97 1.34 -0.44
N TRP A 89 -2.26 1.19 -0.22
CA TRP A 89 -3.06 2.08 0.59
C TRP A 89 -2.99 1.67 2.06
N SER A 90 -2.85 2.66 2.94
CA SER A 90 -2.92 2.45 4.39
C SER A 90 -1.89 1.40 4.84
N PHE A 91 -2.32 0.35 5.56
CA PHE A 91 -1.48 -0.77 5.99
C PHE A 91 -0.65 -1.39 4.84
N GLY A 92 -1.23 -1.49 3.64
CA GLY A 92 -0.56 -2.04 2.46
C GLY A 92 0.69 -1.27 2.06
N GLY A 93 0.73 0.04 2.32
CA GLY A 93 1.89 0.86 2.03
C GLY A 93 3.07 0.59 2.98
N LEU A 94 2.80 0.28 4.25
CA LEU A 94 3.84 -0.13 5.21
C LEU A 94 4.46 -1.47 4.79
N ILE A 95 3.61 -2.42 4.37
CA ILE A 95 4.08 -3.70 3.84
C ILE A 95 4.88 -3.48 2.55
N ALA A 96 4.42 -2.62 1.64
CA ALA A 96 5.16 -2.30 0.41
C ALA A 96 6.54 -1.70 0.70
N PHE A 97 6.64 -0.83 1.71
CA PHE A 97 7.92 -0.27 2.18
C PHE A 97 8.84 -1.34 2.76
N GLN A 98 8.32 -2.23 3.61
CA GLN A 98 9.08 -3.37 4.12
C GLN A 98 9.52 -4.31 2.98
N LEU A 99 8.65 -4.56 2.01
CA LEU A 99 8.93 -5.42 0.85
C LEU A 99 10.08 -4.85 0.02
N ALA A 100 10.10 -3.54 -0.20
CA ALA A 100 11.21 -2.85 -0.84
C ALA A 100 12.53 -3.09 -0.10
N TYR A 101 12.50 -3.02 1.23
CA TYR A 101 13.67 -3.35 2.06
C TYR A 101 14.08 -4.81 1.91
N GLU A 102 13.17 -5.78 1.95
CA GLU A 102 13.50 -7.20 1.73
C GLU A 102 14.12 -7.45 0.33
N LEU A 103 13.72 -6.68 -0.68
CA LEU A 103 14.26 -6.75 -2.05
C LEU A 103 15.53 -5.92 -2.31
N ARG A 104 16.04 -5.16 -1.33
CA ARG A 104 17.12 -4.17 -1.55
C ARG A 104 18.41 -4.71 -2.16
N ASN A 105 18.72 -5.98 -1.90
CA ASN A 105 19.92 -6.65 -2.41
C ASN A 105 19.58 -7.70 -3.49
N HIS A 106 18.37 -7.66 -4.03
CA HIS A 106 17.92 -8.62 -5.01
C HIS A 106 18.57 -8.34 -6.39
N THR A 107 19.05 -9.38 -7.05
CA THR A 107 19.86 -9.22 -8.27
C THR A 107 19.04 -9.23 -9.57
N THR A 108 17.90 -9.92 -9.59
CA THR A 108 17.04 -10.02 -10.79
C THR A 108 15.82 -9.11 -10.78
N LEU A 109 15.32 -8.75 -9.60
CA LEU A 109 14.19 -7.84 -9.37
C LEU A 109 14.72 -6.51 -8.84
N GLN A 110 14.40 -5.43 -9.55
CA GLN A 110 14.78 -4.08 -9.17
C GLN A 110 13.53 -3.30 -8.74
N VAL A 111 13.55 -2.76 -7.53
CA VAL A 111 12.50 -1.88 -7.02
C VAL A 111 12.76 -0.46 -7.53
N GLN A 112 11.95 0.00 -8.48
CA GLN A 112 12.08 1.35 -9.05
C GLN A 112 11.50 2.43 -8.15
N GLY A 113 10.58 2.05 -7.25
CA GLY A 113 9.97 2.99 -6.34
C GLY A 113 8.95 2.36 -5.41
N VAL A 114 8.62 3.11 -4.36
CA VAL A 114 7.59 2.77 -3.39
C VAL A 114 6.48 3.82 -3.44
N LEU A 115 5.25 3.38 -3.71
CA LEU A 115 4.06 4.23 -3.73
C LEU A 115 3.28 4.08 -2.42
N LEU A 116 3.37 5.10 -1.56
CA LEU A 116 2.60 5.20 -0.33
C LEU A 116 1.29 5.93 -0.65
N MET A 117 0.14 5.24 -0.60
CA MET A 117 -1.16 5.87 -0.81
C MET A 117 -1.82 6.11 0.55
N GLU A 118 -1.94 7.36 0.98
CA GLU A 118 -2.58 7.72 2.26
C GLU A 118 -2.05 6.92 3.47
N VAL A 119 -0.72 6.86 3.59
CA VAL A 119 -0.01 6.09 4.63
C VAL A 119 0.52 7.05 5.69
N ILE A 120 0.02 6.91 6.92
CA ILE A 120 0.51 7.64 8.08
C ILE A 120 1.79 6.98 8.64
N TYR A 121 2.69 7.78 9.21
CA TYR A 121 3.84 7.25 9.93
C TYR A 121 3.37 6.52 11.20
N PRO A 122 3.89 5.31 11.50
CA PRO A 122 3.37 4.47 12.57
C PRO A 122 3.67 4.95 14.01
N SER A 123 4.26 6.14 14.21
CA SER A 123 4.56 6.66 15.57
C SER A 123 3.33 6.94 16.43
N LEU A 124 2.15 7.13 15.81
CA LEU A 124 0.91 7.53 16.49
C LEU A 124 -0.17 6.44 16.53
N ALA A 125 0.09 5.26 15.98
CA ALA A 125 -0.82 4.13 16.07
C ALA A 125 -0.58 3.43 17.42
N GLN A 126 -1.17 3.98 18.49
CA GLN A 126 -1.11 3.38 19.85
C GLN A 126 -2.50 3.11 20.42
N ALA A 127 -3.57 3.35 19.65
CA ALA A 127 -4.91 3.00 20.09
C ALA A 127 -5.15 1.50 19.88
N GLU A 128 -5.57 0.80 20.93
CA GLU A 128 -6.18 -0.51 20.81
C GLU A 128 -7.49 -0.37 20.03
N ASP A 129 -7.67 -1.20 19.01
CA ASP A 129 -8.89 -1.23 18.18
C ASP A 129 -9.42 -2.66 18.14
N ASP A 130 -10.63 -2.87 18.64
CA ASP A 130 -11.32 -4.16 18.59
C ASP A 130 -11.91 -4.47 17.21
N GLY A 131 -11.74 -3.54 16.25
CA GLY A 131 -12.14 -3.62 14.86
C GLY A 131 -13.64 -3.50 14.63
N SER A 132 -14.46 -3.54 15.68
CA SER A 132 -15.92 -3.62 15.58
C SER A 132 -16.56 -2.32 15.06
N ALA A 133 -15.88 -1.20 15.28
CA ALA A 133 -16.32 0.12 14.86
C ALA A 133 -15.76 0.52 13.47
N TRP A 134 -15.09 -0.33 12.70
CA TRP A 134 -14.46 0.15 11.46
C TRP A 134 -15.47 0.70 10.42
N PRO A 135 -15.29 1.92 9.90
CA PRO A 135 -16.17 2.50 8.88
C PRO A 135 -16.29 1.59 7.65
N GLY A 136 -17.53 1.38 7.18
CA GLY A 136 -17.83 0.54 6.03
C GLY A 136 -18.03 -0.96 6.33
N LEU A 137 -17.71 -1.46 7.52
CA LEU A 137 -17.98 -2.87 7.89
C LEU A 137 -19.46 -3.23 7.81
N SER A 138 -20.35 -2.30 8.20
CA SER A 138 -21.79 -2.50 8.16
C SER A 138 -22.32 -2.71 6.73
N ALA A 139 -21.63 -2.18 5.71
CA ALA A 139 -21.98 -2.37 4.31
C ALA A 139 -21.66 -3.78 3.79
N ILE A 140 -20.79 -4.53 4.48
CA ILE A 140 -20.48 -5.93 4.13
C ILE A 140 -21.68 -6.80 4.51
N ARG A 141 -22.41 -7.30 3.50
CA ARG A 141 -23.66 -8.05 3.70
C ARG A 141 -23.48 -9.42 4.33
N SER A 142 -22.41 -10.13 3.98
CA SER A 142 -22.18 -11.49 4.50
C SER A 142 -21.58 -11.42 5.91
N PRO A 143 -22.25 -11.97 6.95
CA PRO A 143 -21.73 -11.96 8.31
C PRO A 143 -20.37 -12.65 8.42
N ALA A 144 -20.20 -13.78 7.73
CA ALA A 144 -18.93 -14.53 7.72
C ALA A 144 -17.78 -13.74 7.06
N VAL A 145 -18.06 -12.96 6.02
CA VAL A 145 -17.04 -12.08 5.41
C VAL A 145 -16.74 -10.91 6.33
N ARG A 146 -17.78 -10.30 6.93
CA ARG A 146 -17.61 -9.19 7.87
C ARG A 146 -16.74 -9.59 9.07
N GLU A 147 -16.96 -10.78 9.62
CA GLU A 147 -16.15 -11.32 10.72
C GLU A 147 -14.67 -11.46 10.32
N LYS A 148 -14.40 -12.00 9.13
CA LYS A 148 -13.02 -12.14 8.62
C LYS A 148 -12.34 -10.79 8.42
N VAL A 149 -13.03 -9.83 7.79
CA VAL A 149 -12.51 -8.46 7.59
C VAL A 149 -12.25 -7.79 8.94
N THR A 150 -13.14 -7.95 9.92
CA THR A 150 -12.96 -7.42 11.28
C THR A 150 -11.69 -7.98 11.91
N LYS A 151 -11.49 -9.31 11.86
CA LYS A 151 -10.27 -9.96 12.36
C LYS A 151 -9.01 -9.45 11.66
N SER A 152 -9.06 -9.29 10.33
CA SER A 152 -7.94 -8.73 9.57
C SER A 152 -7.61 -7.30 10.01
N ILE A 153 -8.61 -6.43 10.20
CA ILE A 153 -8.40 -5.05 10.65
C ILE A 153 -7.71 -5.00 12.03
N VAL A 154 -8.16 -5.83 12.97
CA VAL A 154 -7.56 -5.93 14.31
C VAL A 154 -6.10 -6.40 14.22
N GLN A 155 -5.85 -7.47 13.46
CA GLN A 155 -4.50 -8.00 13.27
C GLN A 155 -3.58 -6.99 12.58
N SER A 156 -4.07 -6.29 11.56
CA SER A 156 -3.36 -5.20 10.89
C SER A 156 -3.05 -4.05 11.83
N GLY A 157 -4.00 -3.62 12.66
CA GLY A 157 -3.76 -2.60 13.68
C GLY A 157 -2.64 -2.99 14.64
N ALA A 158 -2.69 -4.21 15.18
CA ALA A 158 -1.64 -4.74 16.06
C ALA A 158 -0.26 -4.78 15.36
N MET A 159 -0.22 -5.21 14.10
CA MET A 159 1.00 -5.22 13.31
C MET A 159 1.54 -3.81 13.01
N MET A 160 0.67 -2.84 12.72
CA MET A 160 1.05 -1.44 12.52
C MET A 160 1.70 -0.86 13.76
N ASN A 161 1.11 -1.11 14.93
CA ASN A 161 1.60 -0.59 16.21
C ASN A 161 2.95 -1.20 16.60
N ALA A 162 3.18 -2.47 16.25
CA ALA A 162 4.41 -3.19 16.56
C ALA A 162 5.54 -2.97 15.54
N TRP A 163 5.20 -2.60 14.30
CA TRP A 163 6.17 -2.47 13.22
C TRP A 163 7.01 -1.22 13.36
N LYS A 164 8.32 -1.39 13.13
CA LYS A 164 9.27 -0.29 13.05
C LYS A 164 9.81 -0.24 11.62
N PRO A 165 9.78 0.93 10.97
CA PRO A 165 10.28 1.04 9.62
C PRO A 165 11.78 0.69 9.58
N PRO A 166 12.23 -0.14 8.63
CA PRO A 166 13.63 -0.48 8.51
C PRO A 166 14.44 0.76 8.11
N THR A 167 15.68 0.86 8.55
CA THR A 167 16.62 1.93 8.15
C THR A 167 17.48 1.47 6.98
N TRP A 168 17.70 2.35 6.00
CA TRP A 168 18.56 2.06 4.86
C TRP A 168 20.00 2.44 5.20
N GLN A 169 20.93 1.50 5.02
CA GLN A 169 22.36 1.74 5.22
C GLN A 169 23.11 1.38 3.95
N PRO A 170 24.18 2.13 3.59
CA PRO A 170 25.05 1.76 2.49
C PRO A 170 25.53 0.30 2.59
N PRO A 171 25.62 -0.44 1.46
CA PRO A 171 25.49 0.03 0.08
C PRO A 171 24.04 0.03 -0.47
N ALA A 172 23.04 -0.35 0.32
CA ALA A 172 21.67 -0.42 -0.15
C ALA A 172 21.08 0.99 -0.29
N ALA A 173 20.75 1.37 -1.53
CA ALA A 173 20.11 2.66 -1.81
C ALA A 173 18.60 2.58 -1.54
N LEU A 174 18.07 3.55 -0.80
CA LEU A 174 16.64 3.76 -0.64
C LEU A 174 16.03 4.06 -2.03
N PRO A 175 15.04 3.28 -2.51
CA PRO A 175 14.35 3.61 -3.74
C PRO A 175 13.52 4.89 -3.57
N ALA A 176 13.23 5.57 -4.68
CA ALA A 176 12.36 6.74 -4.65
C ALA A 176 11.01 6.41 -3.99
N VAL A 177 10.55 7.28 -3.09
CA VAL A 177 9.27 7.11 -2.38
C VAL A 177 8.33 8.24 -2.78
N VAL A 178 7.17 7.87 -3.33
CA VAL A 178 6.09 8.82 -3.65
C VAL A 178 4.96 8.65 -2.65
N LEU A 179 4.56 9.74 -2.01
CA LEU A 179 3.38 9.82 -1.17
C LEU A 179 2.20 10.42 -1.94
N LEU A 180 1.08 9.70 -2.02
CA LEU A 180 -0.21 10.28 -2.40
C LEU A 180 -0.98 10.66 -1.13
N ARG A 181 -1.19 11.96 -0.93
CA ARG A 181 -1.81 12.52 0.28
C ARG A 181 -3.19 13.12 -0.01
N ALA A 182 -4.21 12.63 0.65
CA ALA A 182 -5.56 13.18 0.63
C ALA A 182 -5.59 14.57 1.26
N LYS A 183 -6.33 15.48 0.62
CA LYS A 183 -6.50 16.87 1.10
C LYS A 183 -7.47 16.96 2.28
N GLY A 184 -8.50 16.13 2.29
CA GLY A 184 -9.56 16.16 3.27
C GLY A 184 -9.20 15.53 4.61
N LYS A 185 -9.95 15.92 5.63
CA LYS A 185 -10.00 15.26 6.94
C LYS A 185 -11.19 14.32 6.98
N GLU A 186 -11.08 13.26 7.79
CA GLU A 186 -12.22 12.42 8.15
C GLU A 186 -13.23 13.25 8.93
N VAL A 187 -14.51 13.16 8.52
CA VAL A 187 -15.64 13.74 9.22
C VAL A 187 -16.54 12.59 9.64
N SER A 188 -16.52 12.25 10.93
CA SER A 188 -17.27 11.12 11.46
C SER A 188 -17.53 11.29 12.95
N GLU A 189 -18.66 10.77 13.42
CA GLU A 189 -18.92 10.60 14.86
C GLU A 189 -18.11 9.45 15.47
N ASN A 190 -17.47 8.63 14.62
CA ASN A 190 -16.70 7.47 15.03
C ASN A 190 -15.23 7.86 15.35
N PRO A 191 -14.79 7.70 16.61
CA PRO A 191 -13.40 8.01 16.99
C PRO A 191 -12.34 7.23 16.21
N HIS A 192 -12.64 6.00 15.78
CA HIS A 192 -11.72 5.18 14.99
C HIS A 192 -11.47 5.76 13.61
N ALA A 193 -12.47 6.42 13.01
CA ALA A 193 -12.29 7.13 11.75
C ALA A 193 -11.40 8.37 11.96
N LEU A 194 -11.65 9.12 13.03
CA LEU A 194 -10.95 10.37 13.31
C LEU A 194 -9.45 10.20 13.57
N ARG A 195 -8.97 8.99 13.89
CA ARG A 195 -7.53 8.72 14.08
C ARG A 195 -6.68 9.04 12.84
N PHE A 196 -7.27 8.98 11.63
CA PHE A 196 -6.57 9.34 10.40
C PHE A 196 -6.34 10.84 10.24
N ASN A 197 -6.93 11.66 11.12
CA ASN A 197 -6.69 13.09 11.16
C ASN A 197 -5.47 13.48 12.01
N SER A 198 -4.96 12.59 12.87
CA SER A 198 -3.93 12.90 13.86
C SER A 198 -2.65 13.49 13.28
N LEU A 199 -2.28 13.09 12.06
CA LEU A 199 -1.10 13.56 11.33
C LEU A 199 -1.43 14.46 10.13
N ARG A 200 -2.70 14.83 9.95
CA ARG A 200 -3.13 15.50 8.72
C ARG A 200 -2.52 16.88 8.56
N ASP A 201 -2.23 17.56 9.66
CA ASP A 201 -1.60 18.88 9.65
C ASP A 201 -0.10 18.80 9.31
N GLN A 202 0.49 17.60 9.33
CA GLN A 202 1.85 17.35 8.86
C GLN A 202 1.86 17.13 7.35
N ARG A 203 2.92 17.62 6.69
CA ARG A 203 3.04 17.66 5.23
C ARG A 203 3.14 16.25 4.65
N PHE A 204 3.89 15.37 5.29
CA PHE A 204 4.12 14.00 4.90
C PHE A 204 3.52 13.01 5.88
N LEU A 205 2.45 13.40 6.59
CA LEU A 205 1.70 12.50 7.48
C LEU A 205 2.59 11.81 8.53
N GLY A 206 3.58 12.52 9.08
CA GLY A 206 4.51 12.03 10.09
C GLY A 206 5.79 11.40 9.55
N TRP A 207 5.90 11.20 8.23
CA TRP A 207 7.12 10.66 7.64
C TRP A 207 8.31 11.64 7.71
N GLU A 208 8.07 12.89 8.13
CA GLU A 208 9.10 13.84 8.54
C GLU A 208 10.00 13.32 9.67
N ASP A 209 9.50 12.42 10.53
CA ASP A 209 10.26 11.84 11.64
C ASP A 209 11.17 10.68 11.20
N TYR A 210 11.07 10.25 9.95
CA TYR A 210 11.95 9.22 9.39
C TYR A 210 13.25 9.86 8.86
N PRO A 211 14.43 9.25 9.09
CA PRO A 211 15.71 9.80 8.64
C PRO A 211 15.83 9.93 7.11
N ASP A 212 16.80 10.73 6.63
CA ASP A 212 17.21 10.79 5.22
C ASP A 212 16.16 11.31 4.22
N ASP A 213 15.22 12.17 4.67
CA ASP A 213 14.20 12.81 3.82
C ASP A 213 13.45 11.81 2.91
N LEU A 214 12.83 10.80 3.53
CA LEU A 214 12.25 9.64 2.86
C LEU A 214 11.41 9.96 1.61
N ILE A 215 10.53 10.95 1.72
CA ILE A 215 9.52 11.25 0.70
C ILE A 215 10.16 12.07 -0.42
N THR A 216 10.55 11.38 -1.49
CA THR A 216 11.11 11.99 -2.70
C THR A 216 10.10 12.92 -3.39
N ARG A 217 8.82 12.54 -3.40
CA ARG A 217 7.76 13.34 -4.02
C ARG A 217 6.43 13.13 -3.32
N MET A 218 5.63 14.19 -3.22
CA MET A 218 4.25 14.12 -2.74
C MET A 218 3.30 14.68 -3.80
N PHE A 219 2.17 14.00 -3.99
CA PHE A 219 1.04 14.49 -4.77
C PHE A 219 -0.21 14.51 -3.89
N GLU A 220 -0.97 15.60 -4.00
CA GLU A 220 -2.27 15.67 -3.33
C GLU A 220 -3.37 15.00 -4.16
N ILE A 221 -4.33 14.38 -3.48
CA ILE A 221 -5.52 13.76 -4.06
C ILE A 221 -6.77 14.23 -3.31
N GLU A 222 -7.89 14.28 -4.03
CA GLU A 222 -9.19 14.64 -3.43
C GLU A 222 -9.69 13.53 -2.49
N GLY A 223 -10.56 13.93 -1.55
CA GLY A 223 -11.15 13.04 -0.57
C GLY A 223 -10.37 12.97 0.74
N SER A 224 -10.62 11.90 1.49
CA SER A 224 -10.04 11.58 2.79
C SER A 224 -9.46 10.16 2.78
N HIS A 225 -8.94 9.67 3.91
CA HIS A 225 -8.40 8.32 4.00
C HIS A 225 -9.46 7.28 3.64
N LEU A 226 -10.69 7.41 4.15
CA LEU A 226 -11.77 6.43 3.98
C LEU A 226 -12.55 6.60 2.68
N THR A 227 -12.62 7.82 2.13
CA THR A 227 -13.40 8.09 0.92
C THR A 227 -12.59 7.97 -0.38
N LEU A 228 -11.27 7.76 -0.30
CA LEU A 228 -10.36 7.80 -1.45
C LEU A 228 -10.79 6.96 -2.65
N PHE A 229 -11.41 5.82 -2.37
CA PHE A 229 -11.88 4.86 -3.37
C PHE A 229 -13.38 4.96 -3.67
N GLU A 230 -14.01 6.08 -3.33
CA GLU A 230 -15.38 6.40 -3.72
C GLU A 230 -15.44 6.96 -5.14
N GLN A 231 -16.58 6.74 -5.80
CA GLN A 231 -16.77 7.01 -7.23
C GLN A 231 -16.36 8.42 -7.64
N GLU A 232 -16.61 9.42 -6.79
CA GLU A 232 -16.26 10.82 -7.04
C GLU A 232 -14.75 11.11 -7.05
N HIS A 233 -13.93 10.27 -6.42
CA HIS A 233 -12.48 10.47 -6.32
C HIS A 233 -11.66 9.50 -7.19
N ILE A 234 -12.27 8.42 -7.69
CA ILE A 234 -11.58 7.39 -8.47
C ILE A 234 -10.84 7.98 -9.68
N TYR A 235 -11.42 8.95 -10.39
CA TYR A 235 -10.78 9.54 -11.56
C TYR A 235 -9.49 10.28 -11.16
N SER A 236 -9.55 11.16 -10.17
CA SER A 236 -8.38 11.90 -9.68
C SER A 236 -7.34 10.96 -9.08
N LEU A 237 -7.76 9.97 -8.29
CA LEU A 237 -6.86 8.97 -7.71
C LEU A 237 -6.09 8.21 -8.80
N THR A 238 -6.80 7.77 -9.84
CA THR A 238 -6.21 7.07 -10.98
C THR A 238 -5.22 7.98 -11.71
N ALA A 239 -5.61 9.21 -12.03
CA ALA A 239 -4.77 10.17 -12.73
C ALA A 239 -3.48 10.48 -11.96
N THR A 240 -3.59 10.72 -10.66
CA THR A 240 -2.43 11.01 -9.81
C THR A 240 -1.53 9.78 -9.62
N THR A 241 -2.11 8.58 -9.51
CA THR A 241 -1.33 7.33 -9.48
C THR A 241 -0.49 7.19 -10.76
N LYS A 242 -1.03 7.55 -11.93
CA LYS A 242 -0.25 7.56 -13.19
C LYS A 242 0.88 8.58 -13.18
N LEU A 243 0.69 9.75 -12.58
CA LEU A 243 1.77 10.74 -12.43
C LEU A 243 2.90 10.20 -11.55
N ALA A 244 2.57 9.53 -10.45
CA ALA A 244 3.55 8.87 -9.59
C ALA A 244 4.30 7.76 -10.32
N LEU A 245 3.61 6.93 -11.11
CA LEU A 245 4.26 5.89 -11.91
C LEU A 245 5.23 6.47 -12.95
N ARG A 246 4.85 7.56 -13.64
CA ARG A 246 5.73 8.26 -14.58
C ARG A 246 6.96 8.88 -13.90
N PHE A 247 6.80 9.35 -12.66
CA PHE A 247 7.91 9.84 -11.85
C PHE A 247 8.95 8.74 -11.63
N PHE A 248 8.52 7.53 -11.26
CA PHE A 248 9.44 6.39 -11.11
C PHE A 248 10.09 5.94 -12.43
N GLU A 249 9.43 6.12 -13.57
CA GLU A 249 10.02 5.80 -14.88
C GLU A 249 11.12 6.79 -15.30
N THR A 250 11.03 8.05 -14.88
CA THR A 250 11.92 9.14 -15.31
C THR A 250 13.11 9.34 -14.39
N GLU A 251 12.90 9.29 -13.07
CA GLU A 251 13.95 9.53 -12.07
C GLU A 251 14.80 8.28 -11.76
N ALA A 252 14.27 7.07 -11.98
CA ALA A 252 15.03 5.83 -11.80
C ALA A 252 15.94 5.48 -13.00
N GLY A 253 16.23 6.48 -13.84
CA GLY A 253 17.08 6.40 -15.03
C GLY A 253 18.27 7.37 -15.01
N VAL A 254 18.51 8.07 -13.89
CA VAL A 254 19.69 8.93 -13.68
C VAL A 254 20.68 8.22 -12.76
#